data_AF-A0A382P3W1-F1
#
_entry.id   AF-A0A382P3W1-F1
#
_cell.length_a   1.000
_cell.length_b   1.000
_cell.length_c   1.000
_cell.angle_alpha   90.00
_cell.angle_beta   90.00
_cell.angle_gamma   90.00
#
_symmetry.space_group_name_H-M   'P 1'
#
loop_
_entity.id
_entity.type
_entity.pdbx_description
1 polymer ?
#
loop_
_entity_poly.entity_id
_entity_poly.type
_entity_poly.pdbx_seq_one_letter_code
_entity_poly.pdbx_strand_id
1 'polypeptide(L)'
;MDRKTLSFIWKFGITFLLIAMTNIWLMAEEESNISGWFRTDTDAHGTQIWFGASHPFGSLEIDSDIYVVGATGEFDIGPLFTLVGKEDSKDSLIVLPMVGLTFDFESMNVATFVPQFYT
;
A
#
# COMPACT_ATOMS: atom_id res chain seq x y z
N MET A 1 2.20 -14.62 -51.38
CA MET A 1 1.35 -13.70 -50.57
C MET A 1 1.67 -12.27 -50.98
N ASP A 2 0.66 -11.45 -51.26
CA ASP A 2 0.89 -10.09 -51.77
C ASP A 2 1.23 -9.10 -50.65
N ARG A 3 1.80 -7.93 -51.02
CA ARG A 3 2.25 -6.90 -50.07
C ARG A 3 1.09 -6.26 -49.28
N LYS A 4 -0.13 -6.26 -49.82
CA LYS A 4 -1.33 -5.76 -49.15
C LYS A 4 -1.81 -6.74 -48.09
N THR A 5 -1.82 -8.04 -48.40
CA THR A 5 -2.11 -9.13 -47.47
C THR A 5 -1.10 -9.15 -46.32
N LEU A 6 0.19 -9.00 -46.62
CA LEU A 6 1.24 -8.93 -45.60
C LEU A 6 1.07 -7.68 -44.70
N SER A 7 0.79 -6.51 -45.28
CA SER A 7 0.54 -5.28 -44.51
C SER A 7 -0.70 -5.40 -43.61
N PHE A 8 -1.75 -6.05 -44.10
CA PHE A 8 -2.98 -6.28 -43.35
C PHE A 8 -2.75 -7.19 -42.15
N ILE A 9 -2.05 -8.31 -42.34
CA ILE A 9 -1.68 -9.25 -41.27
C ILE A 9 -0.81 -8.55 -40.21
N TRP A 10 0.18 -7.76 -40.64
CA TRP A 10 1.05 -7.01 -39.72
C TRP A 10 0.28 -5.98 -38.89
N LYS A 11 -0.62 -5.21 -39.52
CA LYS A 11 -1.45 -4.23 -38.80
C LYS A 11 -2.39 -4.92 -37.80
N PHE A 12 -3.04 -6.01 -38.21
CA PHE A 12 -3.91 -6.77 -37.31
C PHE A 12 -3.14 -7.39 -36.15
N GLY A 13 -1.97 -7.98 -36.41
CA GLY A 13 -1.11 -8.59 -35.39
C GLY A 13 -0.61 -7.56 -34.36
N ILE A 14 -0.17 -6.38 -34.83
CA ILE A 14 0.26 -5.29 -33.94
C ILE A 14 -0.90 -4.77 -33.09
N THR A 15 -2.08 -4.54 -33.68
CA THR A 15 -3.26 -4.09 -32.93
C THR A 15 -3.68 -5.11 -31.88
N PHE A 16 -3.68 -6.41 -32.20
CA PHE A 16 -3.99 -7.47 -31.23
C PHE A 16 -2.97 -7.52 -30.10
N LEU A 17 -1.68 -7.38 -30.41
CA LEU A 17 -0.62 -7.35 -29.40
C LEU A 17 -0.76 -6.14 -28.48
N LEU A 18 -1.04 -4.96 -29.03
CA LEU A 18 -1.31 -3.76 -28.24
C LEU A 18 -2.52 -3.95 -27.33
N ILE A 19 -3.66 -4.43 -27.85
CA ILE A 19 -4.85 -4.71 -27.03
C ILE A 19 -4.54 -5.72 -25.92
N ALA A 20 -3.82 -6.80 -26.22
CA ALA A 20 -3.43 -7.77 -25.21
C ALA A 20 -2.55 -7.15 -24.12
N MET A 21 -1.57 -6.32 -24.49
CA MET A 21 -0.70 -5.62 -23.54
C MET A 21 -1.48 -4.60 -22.69
N THR A 22 -2.43 -3.86 -23.27
CA THR A 22 -3.26 -2.93 -22.51
C THR A 22 -4.16 -3.66 -21.52
N ASN A 23 -4.74 -4.80 -21.90
CA ASN A 23 -5.55 -5.60 -20.98
C ASN A 23 -4.71 -6.23 -19.87
N ILE A 24 -3.49 -6.69 -20.16
CA ILE A 24 -2.56 -7.19 -19.13
C ILE A 24 -2.22 -6.07 -18.13
N TRP A 25 -2.00 -4.85 -18.61
CA TRP A 25 -1.72 -3.70 -17.75
C TRP A 25 -2.94 -3.31 -16.90
N LEU A 26 -4.15 -3.32 -17.48
CA LEU A 26 -5.40 -3.06 -16.77
C LEU A 26 -5.69 -4.13 -15.69
N MET A 27 -5.42 -5.41 -15.99
CA MET A 27 -5.55 -6.50 -15.01
C MET A 27 -4.52 -6.39 -13.88
N ALA A 28 -3.32 -5.90 -14.14
CA ALA A 28 -2.32 -5.65 -13.11
C ALA A 28 -2.73 -4.49 -12.17
N GLU A 29 -3.51 -3.53 -12.66
CA GLU A 29 -4.08 -2.43 -11.87
C GLU A 29 -5.34 -2.85 -11.10
N GLU A 30 -6.13 -3.80 -11.61
CA GLU A 30 -7.30 -4.38 -10.93
C GLU A 30 -6.95 -5.43 -9.84
N GLU A 31 -5.73 -5.96 -9.77
CA GLU A 31 -5.40 -7.04 -8.82
C GLU A 31 -4.73 -6.59 -7.51
N SER A 32 -4.23 -5.36 -7.38
CA SER A 32 -3.74 -4.90 -6.07
C SER A 32 -4.86 -4.26 -5.26
N ASN A 33 -5.60 -5.08 -4.50
CA ASN A 33 -6.54 -4.59 -3.47
C ASN A 33 -5.82 -3.97 -2.24
N ILE A 34 -4.57 -3.50 -2.43
CA ILE A 34 -3.75 -2.87 -1.40
C ILE A 34 -3.95 -1.37 -1.54
N SER A 35 -4.57 -0.75 -0.53
CA SER A 35 -4.76 0.70 -0.49
C SER A 35 -3.54 1.36 0.16
N GLY A 36 -2.91 2.30 -0.55
CA GLY A 36 -1.82 3.11 0.01
C GLY A 36 -2.32 4.43 0.58
N TRP A 37 -1.71 4.89 1.67
CA TRP A 37 -2.05 6.15 2.33
C TRP A 37 -0.80 6.84 2.90
N PHE A 38 -0.94 8.11 3.25
CA PHE A 38 0.08 8.83 4.00
C PHE A 38 -0.58 9.63 5.12
N ARG A 39 0.16 9.83 6.21
CA ARG A 39 -0.26 10.60 7.38
C ARG A 39 0.84 11.60 7.72
N THR A 40 0.45 12.78 8.19
CA THR A 40 1.37 13.68 8.88
C THR A 40 1.08 13.58 10.37
N ASP A 41 2.11 13.27 11.15
CA ASP A 41 2.04 13.23 12.60
C ASP A 41 2.95 14.31 13.20
N THR A 42 2.60 14.83 14.37
CA THR A 42 3.42 15.79 15.10
C THR A 42 3.33 15.51 16.59
N ASP A 43 4.44 15.06 17.14
CA ASP A 43 4.56 14.67 18.54
C ASP A 43 5.84 15.27 19.17
N ALA A 44 6.28 14.70 20.29
CA ALA A 44 7.50 15.14 20.98
C ALA A 44 8.78 14.94 20.15
N HIS A 45 8.74 14.11 19.11
CA HIS A 45 9.85 13.84 18.19
C HIS A 45 9.82 14.72 16.94
N GLY A 46 8.85 15.65 16.86
CA GLY A 46 8.71 16.62 15.76
C GLY A 46 7.63 16.22 14.77
N THR A 47 7.63 16.86 13.59
CA THR A 47 6.70 16.53 12.52
C THR A 47 7.26 15.43 11.63
N GLN A 48 6.52 14.34 11.46
CA GLN A 48 6.90 13.22 10.60
C GLN A 48 5.85 13.01 9.49
N ILE A 49 6.30 12.50 8.35
CA ILE A 49 5.41 12.00 7.29
C ILE A 49 5.54 10.49 7.28
N TRP A 50 4.40 9.83 7.46
CA TRP A 50 4.24 8.39 7.47
C TRP A 50 3.66 7.93 6.15
N PHE A 51 4.15 6.81 5.63
CA PHE A 51 3.61 6.14 4.46
C PHE A 51 3.10 4.78 4.88
N GLY A 52 1.85 4.48 4.57
CA GLY A 52 1.19 3.25 4.98
C GLY A 52 0.46 2.55 3.84
N ALA A 53 0.10 1.31 4.12
CA ALA A 53 -0.68 0.48 3.23
C ALA A 53 -1.56 -0.48 4.02
N SER A 54 -2.76 -0.70 3.50
CA SER A 54 -3.74 -1.65 4.02
C SER A 54 -3.76 -2.89 3.16
N HIS A 55 -3.47 -4.03 3.76
CA HIS A 55 -3.28 -5.32 3.09
C HIS A 55 -4.42 -6.27 3.45
N PRO A 56 -5.30 -6.62 2.49
CA PRO A 56 -6.33 -7.63 2.72
C PRO A 56 -5.70 -8.99 3.05
N PHE A 57 -6.07 -9.56 4.20
CA PHE A 57 -5.62 -10.86 4.68
C PHE A 57 -6.83 -11.71 5.11
N GLY A 58 -7.52 -12.28 4.11
CA GLY A 58 -8.76 -13.01 4.33
C GLY A 58 -9.90 -12.08 4.73
N SER A 59 -10.51 -12.30 5.89
CA SER A 59 -11.55 -11.43 6.45
C SER A 59 -11.01 -10.31 7.34
N LEU A 60 -9.69 -10.22 7.49
CA LEU A 60 -8.99 -9.23 8.28
C LEU A 60 -8.19 -8.33 7.33
N GLU A 61 -7.94 -7.10 7.75
CA GLU A 61 -7.01 -6.21 7.08
C GLU A 61 -5.79 -6.01 7.99
N ILE A 62 -4.60 -6.03 7.41
CA ILE A 62 -3.35 -5.73 8.11
C ILE A 62 -2.85 -4.39 7.59
N ASP A 63 -2.68 -3.42 8.47
CA ASP A 63 -2.03 -2.18 8.12
C ASP A 63 -0.56 -2.25 8.48
N SER A 64 0.24 -1.62 7.65
CA SER A 64 1.64 -1.35 7.92
C SER A 64 1.96 0.09 7.55
N ASP A 65 2.82 0.75 8.32
CA ASP A 65 3.32 2.07 7.96
C ASP A 65 4.80 2.25 8.32
N ILE A 66 5.40 3.30 7.79
CA ILE A 66 6.80 3.65 8.02
C ILE A 66 7.00 5.16 7.97
N TYR A 67 7.86 5.67 8.85
CA TYR A 67 8.47 6.98 8.68
C TYR A 67 9.98 6.91 8.78
N VAL A 68 10.64 7.93 8.24
CA VAL A 68 12.07 8.17 8.43
C VAL A 68 12.30 9.66 8.66
N VAL A 69 12.95 9.99 9.77
CA VAL A 69 13.40 11.35 10.10
C VAL A 69 14.86 11.31 10.52
N GLY A 70 15.71 11.97 9.73
CA GLY A 70 17.16 11.92 9.96
C GLY A 70 17.70 10.49 9.84
N ALA A 71 18.35 10.01 10.90
CA ALA A 71 18.86 8.64 11.00
C ALA A 71 17.89 7.66 11.68
N THR A 72 16.72 8.12 12.12
CA THR A 72 15.74 7.27 12.80
C THR A 72 14.62 6.90 11.84
N GLY A 73 14.20 5.65 11.86
CA GLY A 73 12.95 5.21 11.24
C GLY A 73 12.17 4.29 12.16
N GLU A 74 10.87 4.20 11.92
CA GLU A 74 9.98 3.28 12.62
C GLU A 74 9.10 2.61 11.58
N PHE A 75 8.93 1.30 11.73
CA PHE A 75 8.01 0.52 10.93
C PHE A 75 6.98 -0.11 11.85
N ASP A 76 5.71 0.18 11.64
CA ASP A 76 4.60 -0.40 12.39
C ASP A 76 3.85 -1.41 11.55
N ILE A 77 3.35 -2.45 12.21
CA ILE A 77 2.43 -3.42 11.60
C ILE A 77 1.38 -3.86 12.61
N GLY A 78 0.13 -3.98 12.16
CA GLY A 78 -0.96 -4.40 13.03
C GLY A 78 -2.25 -4.77 12.30
N PRO A 79 -3.10 -5.59 12.92
CA PRO A 79 -4.43 -5.89 12.39
C PRO A 79 -5.39 -4.71 12.58
N LEU A 80 -6.17 -4.40 11.54
CA LEU A 80 -7.24 -3.42 11.58
C LEU A 80 -8.55 -4.10 12.00
N PHE A 81 -9.19 -3.58 13.03
CA PHE A 81 -10.49 -4.04 13.51
C PHE A 81 -11.56 -2.97 13.34
N THR A 82 -12.56 -3.26 12.52
CA THR A 82 -13.79 -2.44 12.46
C THR A 82 -14.73 -2.90 13.56
N LEU A 83 -14.74 -2.20 14.70
CA LEU A 83 -15.59 -2.54 15.85
C LEU A 83 -17.05 -2.16 15.63
N VAL A 84 -17.29 -1.08 14.89
CA VAL A 84 -18.61 -0.63 14.48
C VAL A 84 -18.54 -0.26 13.02
N GLY A 85 -19.21 -1.04 12.16
CA GLY A 85 -19.40 -0.72 10.76
C GLY A 85 -20.86 -0.38 10.52
N LYS A 86 -21.16 0.81 9.99
CA LYS A 86 -22.39 1.03 9.24
C LYS A 86 -21.98 1.04 7.79
N GLU A 87 -22.61 0.18 6.98
CA GLU A 87 -22.27 -0.06 5.56
C GLU A 87 -22.11 1.24 4.73
N ASP A 88 -22.73 2.35 5.16
CA ASP A 88 -22.72 3.62 4.42
C ASP A 88 -22.41 4.88 5.27
N SER A 89 -21.80 4.76 6.46
CA SER A 89 -21.56 5.93 7.32
C SER A 89 -20.08 6.23 7.57
N LYS A 90 -19.76 7.52 7.64
CA LYS A 90 -18.49 8.06 8.17
C LYS A 90 -18.26 7.75 9.67
N ASP A 91 -19.23 7.10 10.32
CA ASP A 91 -19.22 6.76 11.74
C ASP A 91 -18.76 5.30 11.97
N SER A 92 -17.69 4.87 11.30
CA SER A 92 -17.02 3.63 11.67
C SER A 92 -16.09 3.87 12.85
N LEU A 93 -16.10 2.94 13.82
CA LEU A 93 -15.05 2.89 14.84
C LEU A 93 -14.05 1.83 14.40
N ILE A 94 -12.87 2.29 14.01
CA ILE A 94 -11.74 1.44 13.65
C ILE A 94 -10.80 1.41 14.86
N VAL A 95 -10.20 0.26 15.11
CA VAL A 95 -9.18 0.09 16.13
C VAL A 95 -8.00 -0.62 15.50
N LEU A 96 -6.83 -0.01 15.63
CA LEU A 96 -5.60 -0.45 14.99
C LEU A 96 -4.48 -0.57 16.04
N PRO A 97 -4.42 -1.71 16.77
CA PRO A 97 -3.27 -2.04 17.59
C PRO A 97 -2.11 -2.44 16.69
N MET A 98 -0.99 -1.75 16.80
CA MET A 98 0.21 -2.04 16.02
C MET A 98 1.40 -2.31 16.94
N VAL A 99 2.35 -3.07 16.42
CA VAL A 99 3.68 -3.18 16.99
C VAL A 99 4.67 -2.52 16.04
N GLY A 100 5.34 -1.51 16.56
CA GLY A 100 6.39 -0.76 15.92
C GLY A 100 7.77 -1.32 16.20
N LEU A 101 8.66 -1.17 15.23
CA LEU A 101 10.08 -1.44 15.34
C LEU A 101 10.86 -0.20 14.93
N THR A 102 11.58 0.39 15.88
CA THR A 102 12.41 1.56 15.63
C THR A 102 13.83 1.14 15.23
N PHE A 103 14.37 1.81 14.23
CA PHE A 103 15.72 1.61 13.70
C PHE A 103 16.53 2.90 13.84
N ASP A 104 17.79 2.75 14.22
CA ASP A 104 18.82 3.77 14.08
C ASP A 104 19.74 3.36 12.93
N PHE A 105 19.63 4.08 11.81
CA PHE A 105 20.41 3.86 10.60
C PHE A 105 21.85 4.37 10.70
N GLU A 106 22.17 5.24 11.65
CA GLU A 106 23.54 5.69 11.89
C GLU A 106 24.34 4.59 12.58
N SER A 107 23.77 3.98 13.62
CA SER A 107 24.41 2.86 14.33
C SER A 107 24.12 1.47 13.74
N MET A 108 23.24 1.39 12.73
CA MET A 108 22.76 0.16 12.08
C MET A 108 22.14 -0.84 13.08
N ASN A 109 21.40 -0.34 14.07
CA ASN A 109 20.79 -1.18 15.10
C ASN A 109 19.28 -1.03 15.15
N VAL A 110 18.62 -2.10 15.59
CA VAL A 110 17.27 -2.04 16.12
C VAL A 110 17.33 -1.33 17.48
N ALA A 111 16.54 -0.27 17.62
CA ALA A 111 16.51 0.52 18.85
C ALA A 111 15.52 -0.08 19.87
N THR A 112 14.25 -0.26 19.49
CA THR A 112 13.21 -0.72 20.42
C THR A 112 11.96 -1.23 19.69
N PHE A 113 11.09 -1.92 20.42
CA PHE A 113 9.70 -2.18 20.02
C PHE A 113 8.78 -1.13 20.63
N VAL A 114 7.76 -0.71 19.90
CA VAL A 114 6.82 0.33 20.32
C VAL A 114 5.38 -0.19 20.17
N PRO A 115 4.61 -0.38 21.26
CA PRO A 115 3.20 -0.64 21.12
C PRO A 115 2.48 0.65 20.71
N GLN A 116 1.74 0.59 19.61
CA GLN A 116 0.96 1.72 19.09
C GLN A 116 -0.52 1.35 19.06
N PHE A 117 -1.39 2.33 19.31
CA PHE A 117 -2.83 2.11 19.28
C PHE A 117 -3.52 3.32 18.68
N TYR A 118 -4.07 3.14 17.48
CA TYR A 118 -4.84 4.16 16.78
C TYR A 118 -6.34 3.82 16.80
N THR A 119 -7.19 4.85 16.84
CA THR A 119 -8.66 4.76 16.87
C THR A 119 -9.30 5.76 15.93
#